data_AF-A0A967Y9N1-F1
#
_entry.id   AF-A0A967Y9N1-F1
#
_cell.length_a   1.000
_cell.length_b   1.000
_cell.length_c   1.000
_cell.angle_alpha   90.00
_cell.angle_beta   90.00
_cell.angle_gamma   90.00
#
_symmetry.space_group_name_H-M   'P 1'
#
loop_
_entity.id
_entity.type
_entity.pdbx_description
1 polymer ?
#
loop_
_entity_poly.entity_id
_entity_poly.type
_entity_poly.pdbx_seq_one_letter_code
_entity_poly.pdbx_strand_id
1 'polypeptide(L)'
;KNPKALSHYIRIVQREFNLDAVEVYAANAERLTFALAPKLENEYFGIISAEDFQKDMPAEGIRSISQTIPSGEFVKTIATVPYA
;
A
#
# COMPACT_ATOMS: atom_id res chain seq x y z
N LYS A 1 12.09 -15.80 3.73
CA LYS A 1 11.37 -14.69 3.03
C LYS A 1 12.25 -14.20 1.89
N ASN A 2 11.72 -14.00 0.67
CA ASN A 2 12.50 -13.57 -0.51
C ASN A 2 12.04 -12.16 -0.96
N PRO A 3 12.72 -11.08 -0.50
CA PRO A 3 12.28 -9.70 -0.78
C PRO A 3 12.35 -9.33 -2.26
N LYS A 4 13.28 -9.92 -3.03
CA LYS A 4 13.38 -9.70 -4.48
C LYS A 4 12.18 -10.27 -5.22
N ALA A 5 11.75 -11.48 -4.85
CA ALA A 5 10.57 -12.11 -5.44
C ALA A 5 9.30 -11.31 -5.10
N LEU A 6 9.15 -10.85 -3.86
CA LEU A 6 8.01 -10.03 -3.43
C LEU A 6 7.97 -8.69 -4.17
N SER A 7 9.10 -7.97 -4.26
CA SER A 7 9.19 -6.71 -5.01
C SER A 7 8.85 -6.90 -6.49
N HIS A 8 9.30 -7.99 -7.11
CA HIS A 8 8.94 -8.29 -8.49
C HIS A 8 7.44 -8.57 -8.65
N TYR A 9 6.87 -9.36 -7.74
CA TYR A 9 5.45 -9.70 -7.75
C TYR A 9 4.56 -8.45 -7.64
N ILE A 10 4.82 -7.58 -6.67
CA ILE A 10 3.98 -6.38 -6.49
C ILE A 10 4.07 -5.40 -7.66
N ARG A 11 5.20 -5.37 -8.37
CA ARG A 11 5.36 -4.58 -9.60
C ARG A 11 4.50 -5.13 -10.74
N ILE A 12 4.35 -6.45 -10.84
CA ILE A 12 3.43 -7.07 -11.80
C ILE A 12 1.99 -6.72 -11.41
N VAL A 13 1.60 -6.93 -10.14
CA VAL A 13 0.26 -6.59 -9.64
C VAL A 13 -0.10 -5.13 -9.91
N GLN A 14 0.80 -4.20 -9.61
CA GLN A 14 0.59 -2.77 -9.85
C GLN A 14 0.24 -2.49 -11.32
N ARG A 15 0.94 -3.13 -12.26
CA ARG A 15 0.75 -2.92 -13.70
C ARG A 15 -0.49 -3.64 -14.24
N GLU A 16 -0.65 -4.93 -13.92
CA GLU A 16 -1.72 -5.78 -14.47
C GLU A 16 -3.11 -5.33 -13.99
N PHE A 17 -3.21 -4.78 -12.78
CA PHE A 17 -4.46 -4.26 -12.23
C PHE A 17 -4.60 -2.74 -12.37
N ASN A 18 -3.68 -2.08 -13.10
CA ASN A 18 -3.67 -0.64 -13.36
C ASN A 18 -3.81 0.20 -12.06
N LEU A 19 -3.10 -0.21 -11.02
CA LEU A 19 -3.06 0.48 -9.73
C LEU A 19 -2.01 1.59 -9.76
N ASP A 20 -2.30 2.71 -9.12
CA ASP A 20 -1.34 3.81 -9.05
C ASP A 20 -0.17 3.51 -8.09
N ALA A 21 -0.44 2.74 -7.04
CA ALA A 21 0.56 2.29 -6.07
C ALA A 21 0.16 0.96 -5.42
N VAL A 22 1.15 0.16 -5.03
CA VAL A 22 0.99 -1.02 -4.17
C VAL A 22 2.05 -0.96 -3.08
N GLU A 23 1.65 -1.10 -1.82
CA GLU A 23 2.54 -1.11 -0.66
C GLU A 23 2.28 -2.37 0.17
N VAL A 24 3.35 -3.01 0.66
CA VAL A 24 3.26 -4.18 1.53
C VAL A 24 3.94 -3.86 2.85
N TYR A 25 3.23 -4.12 3.94
CA TYR A 25 3.68 -3.86 5.30
C TYR A 25 3.78 -5.15 6.11
N ALA A 26 4.71 -5.19 7.07
CA ALA A 26 4.75 -6.19 8.12
C ALA A 26 3.75 -5.86 9.23
N ALA A 27 3.48 -6.82 10.12
CA ALA A 27 2.55 -6.67 11.24
C ALA A 27 2.92 -5.54 12.22
N ASN A 28 4.21 -5.16 12.26
CA ASN A 28 4.72 -4.03 13.04
C ASN A 28 4.61 -2.68 12.30
N ALA A 29 3.85 -2.59 11.21
CA ALA A 29 3.72 -1.43 10.33
C ALA A 29 5.02 -1.00 9.60
N GLU A 30 6.03 -1.87 9.53
CA GLU A 30 7.22 -1.63 8.70
C GLU A 30 6.90 -1.90 7.22
N ARG A 31 7.15 -0.92 6.34
CA ARG A 31 6.95 -1.09 4.89
C ARG A 31 8.03 -2.00 4.31
N LEU A 32 7.66 -3.21 3.91
CA LEU A 32 8.55 -4.23 3.36
C LEU A 32 8.93 -3.95 1.91
N THR A 33 7.98 -3.48 1.09
CA THR A 33 8.21 -3.14 -0.32
C THR A 33 7.08 -2.26 -0.85
N PHE A 34 7.32 -1.59 -1.99
CA PHE A 34 6.33 -0.76 -2.67
C PHE A 34 6.59 -0.72 -4.18
N ALA A 35 5.55 -0.43 -4.95
CA ALA A 35 5.59 -0.20 -6.39
C ALA A 35 4.69 1.00 -6.71
N LEU A 36 5.16 1.88 -7.61
CA LEU A 36 4.48 3.12 -7.99
C LEU A 36 4.37 3.22 -9.51
N ALA A 37 3.29 3.84 -9.97
CA ALA A 37 3.20 4.30 -11.35
C ALA A 37 4.17 5.48 -11.59
N PRO A 38 4.72 5.63 -12.81
CA PRO A 38 5.69 6.70 -13.11
C PRO A 38 5.18 8.13 -12.78
N LYS A 39 3.88 8.36 -12.92
CA LYS A 39 3.24 9.64 -12.59
C LYS A 39 3.36 10.04 -11.11
N LEU A 40 3.63 9.08 -10.23
CA LEU A 40 3.77 9.27 -8.78
C LEU A 40 5.22 9.26 -8.30
N GLU A 41 6.23 9.00 -9.16
CA GLU A 41 7.63 8.90 -8.71
C GLU A 41 8.18 10.21 -8.10
N ASN A 42 7.63 11.36 -8.52
CA ASN A 42 8.03 12.68 -8.04
C ASN A 42 7.05 13.28 -7.02
N GLU A 43 6.01 12.54 -6.61
CA GLU A 43 5.06 13.00 -5.61
C GLU A 43 5.35 12.40 -4.24
N TYR A 44 5.26 13.22 -3.19
CA TYR A 44 5.37 12.75 -1.81
C TYR A 44 3.97 12.58 -1.20
N PHE A 45 3.52 11.33 -1.06
CA PHE A 45 2.21 10.98 -0.48
C PHE A 45 2.31 10.31 0.92
N GLY A 46 3.50 10.37 1.53
CA GLY A 46 3.75 9.91 2.89
C GLY A 46 3.64 8.38 3.09
N ILE A 47 4.25 7.88 4.16
CA ILE A 47 4.09 6.50 4.62
C ILE A 47 2.85 6.45 5.53
N ILE A 48 2.10 5.34 5.51
CA ILE A 48 1.01 5.14 6.48
C ILE A 48 1.63 5.09 7.88
N SER A 49 1.13 5.92 8.81
CA SER A 49 1.62 5.92 10.20
C SER A 49 1.34 4.57 10.86
N ALA A 50 2.18 4.17 11.83
CA ALA A 50 1.94 2.93 12.57
C ALA A 50 0.60 2.98 13.31
N GLU A 51 0.22 4.15 13.84
CA GLU A 51 -1.08 4.37 14.46
C GLU A 51 -2.24 4.17 13.49
N ASP A 52 -2.14 4.71 12.28
CA ASP A 52 -3.18 4.52 11.26
C ASP A 52 -3.24 3.09 10.75
N PHE A 53 -2.12 2.35 10.79
CA PHE A 53 -2.09 0.94 10.43
C PHE A 53 -2.64 0.03 11.54
N GLN A 54 -2.36 0.37 12.80
CA GLN A 54 -2.73 -0.42 13.99
C GLN A 54 -4.14 -0.13 14.53
N LYS A 55 -4.78 0.96 14.09
CA LYS A 55 -6.20 1.20 14.35
C LYS A 55 -7.02 -0.03 13.94
N ASP A 56 -7.97 -0.41 14.81
CA ASP A 56 -8.78 -1.62 14.65
C ASP A 56 -9.31 -1.76 13.22
N MET A 57 -8.95 -2.88 12.59
CA MET A 57 -9.53 -3.29 11.31
C MET A 57 -11.00 -3.67 11.54
N PRO A 58 -11.93 -3.22 10.69
CA PRO A 58 -13.30 -3.73 10.74
C PRO A 58 -13.31 -5.24 10.51
N ALA A 59 -14.38 -5.91 10.93
CA ALA A 59 -14.51 -7.38 10.87
C ALA A 59 -14.29 -7.95 9.44
N GLU A 60 -14.53 -7.14 8.40
CA GLU A 60 -14.31 -7.48 6.99
C GLU A 60 -12.83 -7.43 6.55
N GLY A 61 -11.93 -6.90 7.39
CA GLY A 61 -10.49 -6.86 7.13
C GLY A 61 -10.05 -5.89 6.03
N ILE A 62 -10.92 -4.97 5.62
CA ILE A 62 -10.67 -3.94 4.60
C ILE A 62 -10.94 -2.56 5.19
N ARG A 63 -10.01 -1.62 4.99
CA ARG A 63 -10.16 -0.23 5.40
C ARG A 63 -9.61 0.71 4.34
N SER A 64 -10.22 1.89 4.18
CA SER A 64 -9.68 2.95 3.31
C SER A 64 -9.28 4.17 4.12
N ILE A 65 -8.18 4.80 3.72
CA ILE A 65 -7.71 6.10 4.21
C ILE A 65 -7.69 7.04 3.00
N SER A 66 -8.35 8.19 3.11
CA SER A 66 -8.25 9.24 2.10
C SER A 66 -7.36 10.39 2.61
N GLN A 67 -6.53 10.91 1.72
CA GLN A 67 -5.66 12.05 1.95
C GLN A 67 -5.76 13.01 0.77
N THR A 68 -5.93 14.30 1.03
CA THR A 68 -5.78 15.33 0.00
C THR A 68 -4.31 15.58 -0.29
N ILE A 69 -3.94 15.57 -1.56
CA ILE A 69 -2.60 15.88 -2.08
C ILE A 69 -2.70 17.03 -3.10
N PRO A 70 -1.61 17.73 -3.46
CA PRO A 70 -1.67 18.85 -4.41
C PRO A 70 -2.27 18.47 -5.77
N SER A 71 -2.11 17.22 -6.20
CA SER A 71 -2.63 16.68 -7.45
C SER A 71 -4.06 16.14 -7.36
N GLY A 72 -4.70 16.15 -6.18
CA GLY A 72 -6.08 15.69 -5.98
C GLY A 72 -6.31 14.92 -4.68
N GLU A 73 -7.03 13.80 -4.78
CA GLU A 73 -7.31 12.90 -3.65
C GLU A 73 -6.51 11.60 -3.81
N PHE A 74 -5.86 11.17 -2.74
CA PHE A 74 -5.14 9.90 -2.65
C PHE A 74 -5.89 8.94 -1.72
N VAL A 75 -6.42 7.87 -2.28
CA VAL A 75 -7.16 6.85 -1.54
C VAL A 75 -6.28 5.61 -1.37
N LYS A 76 -5.97 5.27 -0.12
CA LYS A 76 -5.21 4.06 0.27
C LYS A 76 -6.19 3.03 0.81
N THR A 77 -6.38 1.91 0.10
CA THR A 77 -7.12 0.76 0.62
C THR A 77 -6.15 -0.24 1.22
N ILE A 78 -6.35 -0.53 2.50
CA ILE A 78 -5.60 -1.49 3.30
C ILE A 78 -6.46 -2.74 3.41
N ALA A 79 -5.92 -3.89 3.02
CA ALA A 79 -6.57 -5.18 3.15
C ALA A 79 -5.59 -6.18 3.77
N THR A 80 -6.11 -7.14 4.52
CA THR A 80 -5.29 -8.27 4.98
C THR A 80 -5.05 -9.24 3.83
N VAL A 81 -3.82 -9.73 3.71
CA VAL A 81 -3.53 -10.85 2.81
C VAL A 81 -3.95 -12.12 3.55
N PRO A 82 -4.97 -12.86 3.07
CA PRO A 82 -5.39 -14.08 3.73
C PRO A 82 -4.22 -15.06 3.76
N TYR A 83 -3.86 -15.51 4.97
CA TYR A 83 -2.93 -16.62 5.16
C TYR A 83 -3.76 -17.90 5.22
N ALA A 84 -3.56 -18.78 4.24
CA ALA A 84 -4.10 -20.14 4.26
C ALA A 84 -3.20 -21.07 5.08
#